data_AF-A0AAW0INC8-F1
#
_entry.id   AF-A0AAW0INC8-F1
#
_cell.length_a   1.000
_cell.length_b   1.000
_cell.length_c   1.000
_cell.angle_alpha   90.00
_cell.angle_beta   90.00
_cell.angle_gamma   90.00
#
_symmetry.space_group_name_H-M   'P 1'
#
loop_
_entity.id
_entity.type
_entity.pdbx_description
1 polymer ?
#
loop_
_entity_poly.entity_id
_entity_poly.type
_entity_poly.pdbx_seq_one_letter_code
_entity_poly.pdbx_strand_id
1 'polypeptide(L)'
;MGSIGERKKEDVDVPLFNFTTVATATNKFSPANVIGAGGFGPVYKGHLRNGQDIAVKRLSKSSRQGLEEFKNEVVLIAKLQHKNLVKLLGYCVQGDEKMLIYEYMPNKSLDCFIFGMILLTLNV
;
A
#
# COMPACT_ATOMS: atom_id res chain seq x y z
N MET A 1 -4.02 25.02 -39.04
CA MET A 1 -4.61 23.82 -38.42
C MET A 1 -3.47 22.90 -38.02
N GLY A 2 -3.03 22.98 -36.75
CA GLY A 2 -2.08 22.05 -36.18
C GLY A 2 -2.80 21.31 -35.07
N SER A 3 -3.12 20.03 -35.28
CA SER A 3 -3.79 19.22 -34.27
C SER A 3 -2.78 18.84 -33.20
N ILE A 4 -3.20 19.11 -31.96
CA ILE A 4 -2.48 18.86 -30.70
C ILE A 4 -2.04 17.41 -30.64
N GLY A 5 -0.73 17.21 -30.43
CA GLY A 5 -0.15 15.91 -30.17
C GLY A 5 -0.78 15.30 -28.92
N GLU A 6 -1.53 14.21 -29.11
CA GLU A 6 -1.94 13.34 -28.03
C GLU A 6 -0.68 12.72 -27.41
N ARG A 7 -0.30 13.21 -26.21
CA ARG A 7 0.68 12.52 -25.38
C ARG A 7 0.09 11.17 -25.00
N LYS A 8 0.63 10.08 -25.58
CA LYS A 8 0.39 8.72 -25.09
C LYS A 8 0.69 8.69 -23.59
N LYS A 9 -0.35 8.54 -22.78
CA LYS A 9 -0.22 8.17 -21.38
C LYS A 9 0.34 6.75 -21.41
N GLU A 10 1.56 6.55 -20.96
CA GLU A 10 2.08 5.21 -20.66
C GLU A 10 1.15 4.62 -19.59
N ASP A 11 0.21 3.78 -20.01
CA ASP A 11 -0.64 3.02 -19.10
C ASP A 11 0.24 1.99 -18.42
N VAL A 12 0.66 2.31 -17.21
CA VAL A 12 1.22 1.30 -16.34
C VAL A 12 0.06 0.44 -15.86
N ASP A 13 -0.02 -0.77 -16.40
CA ASP A 13 -1.01 -1.77 -15.99
C ASP A 13 -0.64 -2.35 -14.63
N VAL A 14 -1.23 -1.80 -13.56
CA VAL A 14 -1.05 -2.30 -12.19
C VAL A 14 -2.15 -3.31 -11.88
N PRO A 15 -1.82 -4.54 -11.44
CA PRO A 15 -2.82 -5.58 -11.19
C PRO A 15 -3.90 -5.20 -10.16
N LEU A 16 -5.16 -5.49 -10.49
CA LEU A 16 -6.29 -5.40 -9.56
C LEU A 16 -6.45 -6.70 -8.76
N PHE A 17 -6.38 -6.60 -7.44
CA PHE A 17 -6.63 -7.69 -6.51
C PHE A 17 -8.09 -7.72 -6.07
N ASN A 18 -8.67 -8.91 -5.97
CA ASN A 18 -9.98 -9.11 -5.36
C ASN A 18 -9.88 -8.95 -3.83
N PHE A 19 -10.81 -8.21 -3.23
CA PHE A 19 -10.92 -8.04 -1.78
C PHE A 19 -10.85 -9.35 -1.01
N THR A 20 -11.55 -10.41 -1.45
CA THR A 20 -11.53 -11.72 -0.76
C THR A 20 -10.11 -12.31 -0.71
N THR A 21 -9.30 -12.08 -1.75
CA THR A 21 -7.90 -12.53 -1.79
C THR A 21 -7.09 -11.79 -0.75
N VAL A 22 -7.21 -10.46 -0.71
CA VAL A 22 -6.50 -9.60 0.25
C VAL A 22 -6.95 -9.89 1.69
N ALA A 23 -8.25 -10.03 1.92
CA ALA A 23 -8.82 -10.39 3.21
C ALA A 23 -8.33 -11.76 3.67
N THR A 24 -8.31 -12.77 2.79
CA THR A 24 -7.78 -14.10 3.14
C THR A 24 -6.30 -14.02 3.49
N ALA A 25 -5.50 -13.34 2.67
CA ALA A 25 -4.05 -13.20 2.87
C ALA A 25 -3.70 -12.53 4.20
N THR A 26 -4.52 -11.58 4.65
CA THR A 26 -4.32 -10.83 5.91
C THR A 26 -5.04 -11.45 7.12
N ASN A 27 -5.57 -12.68 6.98
CA ASN A 27 -6.42 -13.31 8.00
C ASN A 27 -7.57 -12.39 8.46
N LYS A 28 -8.36 -11.91 7.49
CA LYS A 28 -9.46 -10.96 7.63
C LYS A 28 -9.03 -9.64 8.29
N PHE A 29 -7.89 -9.09 7.88
CA PHE A 29 -7.32 -7.86 8.45
C PHE A 29 -7.13 -7.96 9.97
N SER A 30 -6.66 -9.12 10.44
CA SER A 30 -6.44 -9.37 11.86
C SER A 30 -5.47 -8.33 12.45
N PRO A 31 -5.77 -7.78 13.65
CA PRO A 31 -4.85 -6.89 14.36
C PRO A 31 -3.46 -7.50 14.60
N ALA A 32 -3.37 -8.83 14.72
CA ALA A 32 -2.11 -9.55 14.88
C ALA A 32 -1.17 -9.41 13.68
N ASN A 33 -1.69 -9.04 12.51
CA ASN A 33 -0.93 -8.85 11.29
C ASN A 33 -0.57 -7.38 11.03
N VAL A 34 -0.89 -6.44 11.93
CA VAL A 34 -0.52 -5.04 11.75
C VAL A 34 1.00 -4.87 11.90
N ILE A 35 1.63 -4.28 10.89
CA ILE A 35 3.08 -4.00 10.85
C ILE A 35 3.40 -2.51 10.83
N GLY A 36 2.37 -1.65 10.74
CA GLY A 36 2.50 -0.20 10.82
C GLY A 36 1.13 0.47 10.83
N ALA A 37 1.06 1.68 11.39
CA ALA A 37 -0.15 2.49 11.39
C ALA A 37 0.21 3.98 11.40
N GLY A 38 -0.62 4.82 10.78
CA GLY A 38 -0.47 6.27 10.78
C GLY A 38 -1.73 6.96 10.24
N GLY A 39 -1.64 8.25 9.93
CA GLY A 39 -2.79 9.04 9.43
C GLY A 39 -3.42 8.51 8.14
N PHE A 40 -2.67 7.68 7.38
CA PHE A 40 -3.12 7.07 6.13
C PHE A 40 -3.81 5.72 6.31
N GLY A 41 -3.93 5.24 7.56
CA GLY A 41 -4.52 3.95 7.90
C GLY A 41 -3.50 2.87 8.25
N PRO A 42 -3.98 1.67 8.61
CA PRO A 42 -3.13 0.54 9.00
C PRO A 42 -2.48 -0.15 7.79
N VAL A 43 -1.29 -0.72 8.04
CA VAL A 43 -0.57 -1.59 7.13
C VAL A 43 -0.52 -2.99 7.73
N TYR A 44 -1.00 -3.98 6.97
CA TYR A 44 -1.04 -5.39 7.39
C TYR A 44 0.01 -6.20 6.63
N LYS A 45 0.66 -7.13 7.31
CA LYS A 45 1.32 -8.27 6.66
C LYS A 45 0.26 -9.22 6.13
N GLY A 46 0.43 -9.69 4.90
CA GLY A 46 -0.37 -10.76 4.33
C GLY A 46 0.50 -11.86 3.75
N HIS A 47 -0.05 -13.06 3.65
CA HIS A 47 0.56 -14.20 2.99
C HIS A 47 -0.35 -14.69 1.87
N LEU A 48 0.07 -14.52 0.62
CA LEU A 48 -0.68 -14.97 -0.55
C LEU A 48 -0.59 -16.50 -0.69
N ARG A 49 -1.58 -17.11 -1.35
CA ARG A 49 -1.62 -18.57 -1.58
C ARG A 49 -0.44 -19.10 -2.40
N ASN A 50 0.18 -18.24 -3.20
CA ASN A 50 1.38 -18.56 -3.98
C ASN A 50 2.67 -18.51 -3.13
N GLY A 51 2.57 -18.31 -1.81
CA GLY A 51 3.72 -18.25 -0.89
C GLY A 51 4.36 -16.86 -0.77
N GLN A 52 3.87 -15.86 -1.50
CA GLN A 52 4.42 -14.51 -1.46
C GLN A 52 3.91 -13.71 -0.25
N ASP A 53 4.83 -13.19 0.55
CA ASP A 53 4.53 -12.21 1.59
C ASP A 53 4.27 -10.82 0.97
N ILE A 54 3.23 -10.14 1.46
CA ILE A 54 2.80 -8.81 0.98
C ILE A 54 2.58 -7.85 2.15
N ALA A 55 2.68 -6.55 1.86
CA ALA A 55 2.23 -5.48 2.74
C ALA A 55 0.97 -4.82 2.17
N VAL A 56 -0.10 -4.77 2.94
CA VAL A 56 -1.41 -4.24 2.54
C VAL A 56 -1.67 -2.95 3.30
N LYS A 57 -1.53 -1.80 2.63
CA LYS A 57 -1.89 -0.49 3.18
C LYS A 57 -3.38 -0.25 2.92
N ARG A 58 -4.19 -0.31 3.97
CA ARG A 58 -5.64 -0.07 3.90
C ARG A 58 -5.91 1.41 4.19
N LEU A 59 -6.38 2.14 3.19
CA LEU A 59 -6.55 3.58 3.29
C LEU A 59 -7.72 3.95 4.19
N SER A 60 -7.57 5.03 4.96
CA SER A 60 -8.59 5.52 5.88
C SER A 60 -9.83 6.05 5.13
N LYS A 61 -11.02 5.76 5.67
CA LYS A 61 -12.32 6.22 5.10
C LYS A 61 -12.61 7.70 5.38
N SER A 62 -12.03 8.26 6.44
CA SER A 62 -12.28 9.63 6.93
C SER A 62 -11.52 10.71 6.16
N SER A 63 -10.64 10.33 5.23
CA SER A 63 -9.88 11.27 4.42
C SER A 63 -10.72 11.74 3.24
N ARG A 64 -11.14 13.02 3.24
CA ARG A 64 -11.59 13.76 2.02
C ARG A 64 -10.56 13.71 0.88
N GLN A 65 -9.33 13.37 1.22
CA GLN A 65 -8.16 13.22 0.37
C GLN A 65 -8.01 11.78 -0.18
N GLY A 66 -8.70 10.78 0.37
CA GLY A 66 -8.37 9.37 0.18
C GLY A 66 -8.60 8.81 -1.24
N LEU A 67 -9.51 9.37 -2.04
CA LEU A 67 -9.68 8.94 -3.44
C LEU A 67 -8.64 9.57 -4.37
N GLU A 68 -8.35 10.87 -4.21
CA GLU A 68 -7.36 11.57 -5.03
C GLU A 68 -5.94 11.17 -4.64
N GLU A 69 -5.66 10.98 -3.34
CA GLU A 69 -4.42 10.36 -2.86
C GLU A 69 -4.26 8.93 -3.37
N PHE A 70 -5.32 8.12 -3.36
CA PHE A 70 -5.27 6.77 -3.93
C PHE A 70 -4.95 6.81 -5.43
N LYS A 71 -5.63 7.65 -6.22
CA LYS A 71 -5.34 7.79 -7.66
C LYS A 71 -3.92 8.30 -7.89
N ASN A 72 -3.47 9.28 -7.14
CA ASN A 72 -2.11 9.82 -7.25
C ASN A 72 -1.07 8.77 -6.86
N GLU A 73 -1.26 8.03 -5.77
CA GLU A 73 -0.35 6.99 -5.30
C GLU A 73 -0.29 5.84 -6.32
N VAL A 74 -1.43 5.40 -6.88
CA VAL A 74 -1.47 4.40 -7.96
C VAL A 74 -0.72 4.92 -9.20
N VAL A 75 -1.06 6.10 -9.74
CA VAL A 75 -0.45 6.61 -10.98
C VAL A 75 1.03 6.92 -10.83
N LEU A 76 1.45 7.46 -9.66
CA LEU A 76 2.83 7.84 -9.41
C LEU A 76 3.71 6.62 -9.16
N ILE A 77 3.27 5.69 -8.32
CA ILE A 77 4.09 4.51 -7.96
C ILE A 77 4.16 3.52 -9.12
N ALA A 78 3.11 3.41 -9.92
CA ALA A 78 3.15 2.61 -11.13
C ALA A 78 4.31 3.03 -12.06
N LYS A 79 4.61 4.34 -12.13
CA LYS A 79 5.71 4.88 -12.94
C LYS A 79 7.09 4.77 -12.27
N LEU A 80 7.16 4.44 -10.99
CA LEU A 80 8.37 4.43 -10.18
C LEU A 80 8.76 3.00 -9.79
N GLN A 81 9.18 2.21 -10.77
CA GLN A 81 9.79 0.90 -10.51
C GLN A 81 11.31 1.03 -10.48
N HIS A 82 11.88 1.01 -9.28
CA HIS A 82 13.33 1.06 -9.09
C HIS A 82 13.76 0.17 -7.92
N LYS A 83 14.96 -0.42 -8.00
CA LYS A 83 15.50 -1.35 -7.00
C LYS A 83 15.60 -0.81 -5.56
N ASN A 84 15.53 0.51 -5.39
CA ASN A 84 15.60 1.18 -4.08
C ASN A 84 14.24 1.72 -3.61
N LEU A 85 13.16 1.45 -4.34
CA LEU A 85 11.79 1.82 -3.98
C LEU A 85 10.99 0.55 -3.76
N VAL A 86 10.11 0.58 -2.75
CA VAL A 86 9.22 -0.56 -2.47
C VAL A 86 8.28 -0.75 -3.66
N LYS A 87 8.26 -1.96 -4.23
CA LYS A 87 7.47 -2.28 -5.40
C LYS A 87 5.98 -2.39 -5.06
N LEU A 88 5.16 -1.64 -5.79
CA LEU A 88 3.70 -1.86 -5.84
C LEU A 88 3.43 -3.11 -6.68
N LEU A 89 2.77 -4.09 -6.07
CA LEU A 89 2.36 -5.33 -6.72
C LEU A 89 0.94 -5.23 -7.29
N GLY A 90 0.10 -4.39 -6.69
CA GLY A 90 -1.28 -4.25 -7.09
C GLY A 90 -2.08 -3.29 -6.22
N TYR A 91 -3.36 -3.15 -6.55
CA TYR A 91 -4.32 -2.41 -5.73
C TYR A 91 -5.63 -3.18 -5.60
N CYS A 92 -6.45 -2.85 -4.59
CA CYS A 92 -7.78 -3.41 -4.41
C CYS A 92 -8.77 -2.28 -4.14
N VAL A 93 -9.89 -2.28 -4.86
CA VAL A 93 -11.00 -1.35 -4.64
C VAL A 93 -12.31 -2.13 -4.57
N GLN A 94 -13.04 -2.03 -3.46
CA GLN A 94 -14.38 -2.59 -3.32
C GLN A 94 -15.24 -1.67 -2.43
N GLY A 95 -16.22 -0.99 -3.04
CA GLY A 95 -17.00 0.04 -2.33
C GLY A 95 -16.07 1.13 -1.76
N ASP A 96 -16.13 1.33 -0.44
CA ASP A 96 -15.27 2.29 0.26
C ASP A 96 -13.89 1.75 0.62
N GLU A 97 -13.65 0.46 0.41
CA GLU A 97 -12.36 -0.17 0.69
C GLU A 97 -11.38 0.13 -0.43
N LYS A 98 -10.29 0.85 -0.11
CA LYS A 98 -9.19 1.15 -1.02
C LYS A 98 -7.89 0.66 -0.39
N MET A 99 -7.15 -0.17 -1.11
CA MET A 99 -5.93 -0.78 -0.58
C MET A 99 -4.84 -0.80 -1.64
N LEU A 100 -3.60 -0.64 -1.17
CA LEU A 100 -2.39 -0.80 -1.96
C LEU A 100 -1.63 -2.02 -1.47
N ILE A 101 -1.18 -2.85 -2.40
CA ILE A 101 -0.49 -4.10 -2.13
C ILE A 101 0.96 -3.93 -2.59
N TYR A 102 1.87 -3.95 -1.63
CA TYR A 102 3.30 -3.83 -1.83
C TYR A 102 4.02 -5.15 -1.58
N GLU A 103 5.23 -5.27 -2.08
CA GLU A 103 6.14 -6.30 -1.60
C GLU A 103 6.41 -6.11 -0.09
N TYR A 104 6.49 -7.22 0.64
CA TYR A 104 6.83 -7.17 2.06
C TYR A 104 8.34 -6.99 2.24
N MET A 105 8.73 -5.99 3.02
CA MET A 105 10.13 -5.73 3.38
C MET A 105 10.44 -6.37 4.75
N PRO A 106 11.22 -7.46 4.81
CA PRO A 106 11.45 -8.20 6.06
C PRO A 106 12.22 -7.40 7.11
N ASN A 107 13.00 -6.41 6.66
CA ASN A 107 13.82 -5.60 7.55
C ASN A 107 13.05 -4.46 8.22
N LYS A 108 11.72 -4.36 8.07
CA LYS A 108 10.92 -3.23 8.60
C LYS A 108 11.40 -1.88 8.04
N SER A 109 10.84 -0.80 8.56
CA SER A 109 11.16 0.56 8.13
C SER A 109 12.46 1.08 8.73
N LEU A 110 13.07 2.06 8.07
CA LEU A 110 14.29 2.69 8.54
C LEU A 110 14.11 3.38 9.91
N ASP A 111 12.91 3.91 10.21
CA ASP A 111 12.61 4.48 11.53
C ASP A 111 12.81 3.47 12.67
N CYS A 112 12.50 2.19 12.44
CA CYS A 112 12.72 1.14 13.44
C CYS A 112 14.22 0.98 13.78
N PHE A 113 15.12 1.24 12.83
CA PHE A 113 16.56 1.13 13.05
C PHE A 113 17.19 2.42 13.57
N ILE A 114 16.73 3.58 13.05
CA ILE A 114 17.28 4.88 13.44
C ILE A 114 16.78 5.29 14.82
N PHE A 115 15.50 5.08 15.10
CA PHE A 115 14.88 5.48 16.35
C PHE A 115 14.73 4.31 17.32
N GLY A 116 14.88 3.05 16.87
CA GLY A 116 14.75 1.87 17.74
C GLY A 116 13.32 1.65 18.24
N MET A 117 12.99 0.44 18.72
CA MET A 117 11.87 0.26 19.65
C MET A 117 12.22 1.00 20.94
N ILE A 118 12.05 2.32 20.97
CA ILE A 118 12.08 3.01 22.24
C ILE A 118 10.81 2.55 22.95
N LEU A 119 11.00 1.64 23.91
CA LEU A 119 10.24 1.61 25.15
C LEU A 119 10.29 3.02 25.75
N LEU A 120 9.54 3.97 25.21
CA LEU A 120 9.17 5.17 25.93
C LEU A 120 7.99 4.79 26.81
N THR A 121 8.29 4.09 27.90
CA THR A 121 7.61 4.42 29.15
C THR A 121 8.00 5.86 29.49
N LEU A 122 7.23 6.81 28.99
CA LEU A 122 7.05 8.15 29.54
C LEU A 122 5.54 8.35 29.44
N ASN A 123 4.76 7.90 30.42
CA ASN A 123 4.40 8.67 31.61
C ASN A 123 4.74 10.16 31.54
N VAL A 124 3.64 10.92 31.42
CA VAL A 124 3.44 12.37 31.45
C VAL A 124 3.85 13.11 30.18
#